data_AF-A0A519YS13-F1
#
_entry.id   AF-A0A519YS13-F1
#
_cell.length_a   1.000
_cell.length_b   1.000
_cell.length_c   1.000
_cell.angle_alpha   90.00
_cell.angle_beta   90.00
_cell.angle_gamma   90.00
#
_symmetry.space_group_name_H-M   'P 1'
#
loop_
_entity.id
_entity.type
_entity.pdbx_description
1 polymer ?
#
loop_
_entity_poly.entity_id
_entity_poly.type
_entity_poly.pdbx_seq_one_letter_code
_entity_poly.pdbx_strand_id
1 'polypeptide(L)'
;GQGGSSAGGGAAAADAQTVFELLPQAVPGLTEYTVDIDGQPLRYRNGVASWAHFVWPGPGTPGVKISGVTYDGRTVEFFSEPGRYGLEKMINTAQRKRTDSGAFELRWPQGALAVAVQLRIISNVAAPATTTTTAGATSSGGGRPGALPAMVAGGGEDQVASLAPEAKP
;
A
#
# COMPACT_ATOMS: atom_id res chain seq x y z
N GLY A 1 42.70 -32.18 -15.86
CA GLY A 1 41.35 -31.91 -16.38
C GLY A 1 40.56 -31.24 -15.28
N GLN A 2 40.00 -30.04 -15.53
CA GLN A 2 38.56 -29.83 -15.77
C GLN A 2 37.70 -30.36 -14.61
N GLY A 3 36.79 -29.61 -13.98
CA GLY A 3 36.14 -28.35 -14.30
C GLY A 3 34.88 -28.31 -13.40
N GLY A 4 34.52 -27.17 -12.83
CA GLY A 4 33.32 -26.49 -13.33
C GLY A 4 32.43 -26.07 -12.17
N SER A 5 32.48 -24.79 -11.86
CA SER A 5 31.55 -24.10 -10.98
C SER A 5 30.11 -24.30 -11.44
N SER A 6 29.18 -24.50 -10.50
CA SER A 6 27.77 -24.21 -10.72
C SER A 6 27.30 -23.35 -9.57
N ALA A 7 27.37 -22.04 -9.80
CA ALA A 7 26.63 -21.04 -9.06
C ALA A 7 25.14 -21.32 -9.27
N GLY A 8 24.53 -22.02 -8.31
CA GLY A 8 23.09 -22.04 -8.17
C GLY A 8 22.67 -20.67 -7.65
N GLY A 9 22.37 -19.74 -8.56
CA GLY A 9 21.68 -18.51 -8.23
C GLY A 9 20.36 -18.86 -7.57
N GLY A 10 20.30 -18.74 -6.25
CA GLY A 10 19.04 -18.73 -5.53
C GLY A 10 18.23 -17.58 -6.09
N ALA A 11 17.19 -17.88 -6.85
CA ALA A 11 16.16 -16.92 -7.16
C ALA A 11 15.65 -16.40 -5.81
N ALA A 12 16.09 -15.20 -5.44
CA ALA A 12 15.46 -14.44 -4.37
C ALA A 12 13.97 -14.46 -4.68
N ALA A 13 13.17 -15.02 -3.77
CA ALA A 13 11.72 -14.98 -3.89
C ALA A 13 11.37 -13.52 -4.21
N ALA A 14 10.83 -13.27 -5.41
CA ALA A 14 10.47 -11.92 -5.81
C ALA A 14 9.45 -11.44 -4.79
N ASP A 15 9.84 -10.51 -3.91
CA ASP A 15 8.94 -9.96 -2.90
C ASP A 15 7.69 -9.43 -3.62
N ALA A 16 6.51 -9.71 -3.04
CA ALA A 16 5.25 -9.30 -3.61
C ALA A 16 5.23 -7.78 -3.83
N GLN A 17 5.28 -7.33 -5.09
CA GLN A 17 5.35 -5.92 -5.42
C GLN A 17 3.92 -5.32 -5.42
N THR A 18 3.76 -4.24 -4.67
CA THR A 18 2.56 -3.42 -4.60
C THR A 18 2.81 -2.13 -5.37
N VAL A 19 1.92 -1.84 -6.31
CA VAL A 19 1.93 -0.61 -7.09
C VAL A 19 0.72 0.22 -6.67
N PHE A 20 0.96 1.45 -6.26
CA PHE A 20 -0.07 2.35 -5.78
C PHE A 20 0.26 3.78 -6.17
N GLU A 21 -0.74 4.65 -6.06
CA GLU A 21 -0.56 6.07 -6.28
C GLU A 21 -1.01 6.89 -5.07
N LEU A 22 -0.34 8.02 -4.87
CA LEU A 22 -0.64 8.99 -3.83
C LEU A 22 -1.02 10.33 -4.44
N LEU A 23 -2.14 10.90 -3.99
CA LEU A 23 -2.52 12.27 -4.28
C LEU A 23 -2.26 13.12 -3.03
N PRO A 24 -1.31 14.08 -3.06
CA PRO A 24 -1.09 14.98 -1.94
C PRO A 24 -2.28 15.92 -1.74
N GLN A 25 -2.53 16.35 -0.50
CA GLN A 25 -3.57 17.33 -0.17
C GLN A 25 -2.94 18.58 0.44
N ALA A 26 -3.57 19.73 0.23
CA ALA A 26 -3.12 20.99 0.84
C ALA A 26 -3.19 20.91 2.37
N VAL A 27 -2.09 21.27 3.03
CA VAL A 27 -2.00 21.30 4.49
C VAL A 27 -1.88 22.74 4.94
N PRO A 28 -2.89 23.31 5.63
CA PRO A 28 -2.77 24.64 6.19
C PRO A 28 -1.67 24.63 7.27
N GLY A 29 -0.74 25.59 7.19
CA GLY A 29 0.37 25.72 8.13
C GLY A 29 1.71 25.18 7.62
N LEU A 30 1.72 24.48 6.48
CA LEU A 30 2.92 24.01 5.80
C LEU A 30 3.14 24.77 4.49
N THR A 31 4.40 25.13 4.20
CA THR A 31 4.85 25.61 2.89
C THR A 31 5.05 24.46 1.93
N GLU A 32 5.59 23.35 2.43
CA GLU A 32 5.74 22.12 1.68
C GLU A 32 5.78 20.89 2.61
N TYR A 33 5.53 19.72 2.04
CA TYR A 33 5.85 18.45 2.68
C TYR A 33 6.35 17.42 1.68
N THR A 34 7.07 16.44 2.21
CA THR A 34 7.67 15.34 1.46
C THR A 34 7.21 14.02 2.08
N VAL A 35 6.70 13.13 1.24
CA VAL A 35 6.45 11.73 1.55
C VAL A 35 7.51 10.93 0.80
N ASP A 36 8.45 10.35 1.53
CA ASP A 36 9.47 9.46 0.99
C ASP A 36 9.06 8.02 1.29
N ILE A 37 8.99 7.19 0.26
CA ILE A 37 8.65 5.76 0.37
C ILE A 37 9.75 5.00 -0.35
N ASP A 38 10.52 4.22 0.39
CA ASP A 38 11.58 3.37 -0.16
C ASP A 38 12.59 4.17 -1.03
N GLY A 39 12.88 5.42 -0.64
CA GLY A 39 13.72 6.35 -1.40
C GLY A 39 13.05 7.00 -2.62
N GLN A 40 11.74 6.82 -2.82
CA GLN A 40 10.94 7.54 -3.81
C GLN A 40 10.29 8.76 -3.13
N PRO A 41 10.68 10.01 -3.47
CA PRO A 41 10.09 11.20 -2.84
C PRO A 41 8.90 11.76 -3.63
N LEU A 42 7.78 12.00 -2.95
CA LEU A 42 6.71 12.91 -3.37
C LEU A 42 6.84 14.22 -2.59
N ARG A 43 7.26 15.28 -3.27
CA ARG A 43 7.31 16.64 -2.72
C ARG A 43 6.11 17.44 -3.18
N TYR A 44 5.42 18.07 -2.24
CA TYR A 44 4.25 18.89 -2.52
C TYR A 44 4.36 20.26 -1.84
N ARG A 45 4.16 21.32 -2.63
CA ARG A 45 4.33 22.73 -2.22
C ARG A 45 3.03 23.52 -2.24
N ASN A 46 1.91 22.90 -1.85
CA ASN A 46 0.58 23.51 -1.92
C ASN A 46 0.16 24.00 -3.33
N GLY A 47 0.70 23.38 -4.38
CA GLY A 47 0.35 23.64 -5.77
C GLY A 47 -0.81 22.78 -6.28
N VAL A 48 -0.91 22.61 -7.59
CA VAL A 48 -1.87 21.68 -8.19
C VAL A 48 -1.49 20.24 -7.79
N ALA A 49 -2.39 19.53 -7.13
CA ALA A 49 -2.19 18.14 -6.76
C ALA A 49 -2.29 17.22 -7.98
N SER A 50 -1.47 16.18 -8.02
CA SER A 50 -1.50 15.15 -9.06
C SER A 50 -1.16 13.79 -8.46
N TRP A 51 -1.71 12.72 -9.03
CA TRP A 51 -1.41 11.36 -8.60
C TRP A 51 0.04 11.03 -8.92
N ALA A 52 0.80 10.65 -7.89
CA ALA A 52 2.19 10.21 -8.00
C ALA A 52 2.26 8.69 -7.84
N HIS A 53 3.02 8.03 -8.71
CA HIS A 53 3.16 6.59 -8.76
C HIS A 53 4.28 6.10 -7.84
N PHE A 54 3.99 5.04 -7.10
CA PHE A 54 4.88 4.39 -6.15
C PHE A 54 4.90 2.88 -6.31
N VAL A 55 6.05 2.30 -5.98
CA VAL A 55 6.27 0.85 -6.03
C VAL A 55 6.87 0.42 -4.69
N TRP A 56 6.31 -0.62 -4.09
CA TRP A 56 6.77 -1.20 -2.84
C TRP A 56 6.93 -2.72 -2.95
N PRO A 57 8.07 -3.32 -2.58
CA PRO A 57 9.33 -2.66 -2.23
C PRO A 57 9.88 -1.83 -3.40
N GLY A 58 10.52 -0.71 -3.08
CA GLY A 58 11.10 0.19 -4.07
C GLY A 58 12.57 -0.12 -4.34
N PRO A 59 13.26 0.72 -5.15
CA PRO A 59 14.67 0.54 -5.46
C PRO A 59 15.63 1.15 -4.41
N GLY A 60 15.12 1.81 -3.38
CA GLY A 60 15.92 2.63 -2.48
C GLY A 60 16.07 2.01 -1.08
N THR A 61 16.22 2.89 -0.08
CA THR A 61 16.33 2.47 1.31
C THR A 61 14.95 2.11 1.83
N PRO A 62 14.72 0.87 2.30
CA PRO A 62 13.41 0.46 2.74
C PRO A 62 12.94 1.26 3.94
N GLY A 63 11.71 1.76 3.86
CA GLY A 63 11.11 2.59 4.89
C GLY A 63 10.19 3.66 4.32
N VAL A 64 9.58 4.42 5.22
CA VAL A 64 8.72 5.55 4.89
C VAL A 64 9.03 6.72 5.81
N LYS A 65 9.12 7.92 5.25
CA LYS A 65 9.26 9.16 6.02
C LYS A 65 8.32 10.24 5.49
N ILE A 66 7.62 10.89 6.40
CA ILE A 66 6.75 12.04 6.10
C ILE A 66 7.26 13.23 6.90
N SER A 67 7.68 14.28 6.20
CA SER A 67 8.21 15.51 6.80
C SER A 67 7.67 16.75 6.11
N GLY A 68 7.37 17.80 6.85
CA GLY A 68 6.90 19.08 6.33
C GLY A 68 7.76 20.25 6.78
N VAL A 69 7.62 21.38 6.08
CA VAL A 69 8.21 22.66 6.44
C VAL A 69 7.08 23.64 6.73
N THR A 70 7.11 24.28 7.89
CA THR A 70 6.08 25.26 8.29
C THR A 70 6.31 26.62 7.63
N TYR A 71 5.34 27.53 7.73
CA TYR A 71 5.50 28.92 7.26
C TYR A 71 6.66 29.69 7.94
N ASP A 72 7.03 29.29 9.15
CA ASP A 72 8.17 29.85 9.89
C ASP A 72 9.51 29.20 9.50
N GLY A 73 9.51 28.25 8.55
CA GLY A 73 10.71 27.57 8.06
C GLY A 73 11.19 26.40 8.93
N ARG A 74 10.43 26.01 9.97
CA ARG A 74 10.77 24.84 10.79
C ARG A 74 10.37 23.54 10.10
N THR A 75 11.23 22.53 10.18
CA THR A 75 10.91 21.16 9.75
C THR A 75 10.16 20.41 10.84
N VAL A 76 9.07 19.75 10.46
CA VAL A 76 8.24 18.91 11.34
C VAL A 76 8.19 17.50 10.74
N GLU A 77 8.50 16.50 11.55
CA GLU A 77 8.36 15.09 11.15
C GLU A 77 6.99 14.58 11.58
N PHE A 78 6.24 14.01 10.63
CA PHE A 78 4.90 13.47 10.87
C PHE A 78 4.91 11.97 11.12
N PHE A 79 5.84 11.28 10.46
CA PHE A 79 5.96 9.85 10.52
C PHE A 79 7.34 9.44 9.99
N SER A 80 7.96 8.44 10.62
CA SER A 80 9.26 7.91 10.19
C SER A 80 9.35 6.47 10.67
N GLU A 81 9.27 5.52 9.74
CA GLU A 81 9.39 4.10 10.02
C GLU A 81 10.35 3.47 8.99
N PRO A 82 11.57 3.11 9.41
CA PRO A 82 12.51 2.41 8.55
C PRO A 82 12.14 0.93 8.36
N GLY A 83 12.61 0.35 7.26
CA GLY A 83 12.52 -1.08 6.97
C GLY A 83 11.23 -1.51 6.23
N ARG A 84 11.15 -2.82 6.00
CA ARG A 84 10.14 -3.49 5.17
C ARG A 84 8.68 -3.42 5.68
N TYR A 85 8.46 -2.87 6.87
CA TYR A 85 7.14 -2.68 7.46
C TYR A 85 6.68 -1.23 7.39
N GLY A 86 7.49 -0.31 6.83
CA GLY A 86 7.21 1.12 6.77
C GLY A 86 5.86 1.45 6.13
N LEU A 87 5.53 0.84 4.99
CA LEU A 87 4.24 1.06 4.32
C LEU A 87 3.06 0.60 5.17
N GLU A 88 3.14 -0.60 5.74
CA GLU A 88 2.09 -1.14 6.61
C GLU A 88 1.89 -0.24 7.84
N LYS A 89 2.99 0.17 8.47
CA LYS A 89 2.95 1.07 9.63
C LYS A 89 2.40 2.44 9.26
N MET A 90 2.79 3.00 8.12
CA MET A 90 2.30 4.28 7.61
C MET A 90 0.78 4.26 7.47
N ILE A 91 0.24 3.21 6.84
CA ILE A 91 -1.21 3.03 6.69
C ILE A 91 -1.86 2.79 8.06
N ASN A 92 -1.21 2.04 8.95
CA ASN A 92 -1.78 1.69 10.25
C ASN A 92 -1.85 2.84 11.26
N THR A 93 -0.87 3.73 11.26
CA THR A 93 -0.83 4.91 12.13
C THR A 93 -1.69 6.05 11.60
N ALA A 94 -2.05 6.03 10.30
CA ALA A 94 -2.93 7.01 9.71
C ALA A 94 -4.36 6.89 10.21
N GLN A 95 -5.02 8.04 10.37
CA GLN A 95 -6.47 8.11 10.36
C GLN A 95 -6.95 7.78 8.95
N ARG A 96 -7.65 6.65 8.80
CA ARG A 96 -8.12 6.10 7.52
C ARG A 96 -9.57 6.44 7.27
N LYS A 97 -9.87 6.97 6.09
CA LYS A 97 -11.24 7.21 5.62
C LYS A 97 -11.40 6.72 4.19
N ARG A 98 -12.41 5.90 3.93
CA ARG A 98 -12.74 5.47 2.57
C ARG A 98 -13.44 6.61 1.83
N THR A 99 -13.08 6.82 0.57
CA THR A 99 -13.72 7.80 -0.32
C THR A 99 -14.66 7.08 -1.29
N ASP A 100 -15.66 7.79 -1.80
CA ASP A 100 -16.62 7.26 -2.79
C ASP A 100 -15.96 6.86 -4.12
N SER A 101 -14.79 7.42 -4.43
CA SER A 101 -14.00 7.10 -5.63
C SER A 101 -13.20 5.80 -5.52
N GLY A 102 -13.28 5.07 -4.41
CA GLY A 102 -12.51 3.84 -4.19
C GLY A 102 -11.07 4.06 -3.69
N ALA A 103 -10.65 5.31 -3.48
CA ALA A 103 -9.40 5.65 -2.81
C ALA A 103 -9.58 5.71 -1.28
N PHE A 104 -8.47 5.64 -0.55
CA PHE A 104 -8.42 5.83 0.90
C PHE A 104 -7.73 7.15 1.22
N GLU A 105 -8.39 8.03 1.96
CA GLU A 105 -7.75 9.17 2.58
C GLU A 105 -6.99 8.71 3.83
N LEU A 106 -5.71 9.03 3.89
CA LEU A 106 -4.80 8.76 5.00
C LEU A 106 -4.38 10.09 5.59
N ARG A 107 -4.52 10.25 6.92
CA ARG A 107 -4.17 11.49 7.61
C ARG A 107 -3.29 11.23 8.84
N TRP A 108 -2.16 11.93 8.94
CA TRP A 108 -1.22 11.89 10.07
C TRP A 108 -1.20 13.23 10.80
N PRO A 109 -1.86 13.35 11.97
CA PRO A 109 -1.80 14.55 12.80
C PRO A 109 -0.45 14.66 13.53
N GLN A 110 0.06 15.89 13.67
CA GLN A 110 1.16 16.28 14.55
C GLN A 110 0.86 17.63 15.18
N GLY A 111 0.50 17.62 16.47
CA GLY A 111 0.08 18.83 17.17
C GLY A 111 -1.09 19.51 16.44
N ALA A 112 -0.89 20.75 16.02
CA ALA A 112 -1.90 21.53 15.30
C ALA A 112 -1.94 21.28 13.77
N LEU A 113 -0.96 20.53 13.23
CA LEU A 113 -0.84 20.26 11.80
C LEU A 113 -1.31 18.83 11.49
N ALA A 114 -1.72 18.57 10.25
CA ALA A 114 -2.02 17.22 9.80
C ALA A 114 -1.76 17.06 8.31
N VAL A 115 -0.88 16.14 7.95
CA VAL A 115 -0.65 15.76 6.56
C VAL A 115 -1.74 14.79 6.13
N ALA A 116 -2.36 15.04 4.98
CA ALA A 116 -3.34 14.16 4.38
C ALA A 116 -2.95 13.81 2.93
N VAL A 117 -3.19 12.56 2.54
CA VAL A 117 -3.00 12.07 1.16
C VAL A 117 -4.15 11.13 0.81
N GLN A 118 -4.49 11.04 -0.47
CA GLN A 118 -5.33 9.94 -0.96
C GLN A 118 -4.44 8.84 -1.52
N LEU A 119 -4.72 7.60 -1.14
CA LEU A 119 -4.07 6.39 -1.60
C LEU A 119 -5.02 5.62 -2.50
N ARG A 120 -4.55 5.24 -3.69
CA ARG A 120 -5.22 4.26 -4.54
C ARG A 120 -4.27 3.11 -4.88
N ILE A 121 -4.73 1.87 -4.74
CA ILE A 121 -3.95 0.70 -5.11
C ILE A 121 -4.23 0.41 -6.59
N ILE A 122 -3.18 0.24 -7.38
CA ILE A 122 -3.26 -0.05 -8.81
C ILE A 122 -3.10 -1.55 -9.06
N SER A 123 -2.14 -2.18 -8.41
CA SER A 123 -1.88 -3.61 -8.58
C SER A 123 -1.13 -4.19 -7.38
N ASN A 124 -1.51 -5.40 -6.99
CA ASN A 124 -0.75 -6.24 -6.07
C ASN A 124 -0.36 -7.52 -6.79
N VAL A 125 0.92 -7.68 -7.12
CA VAL A 125 1.44 -8.99 -7.56
C VAL A 125 1.93 -9.73 -6.34
N ALA A 126 1.11 -10.66 -5.84
CA ALA A 126 1.56 -11.60 -4.82
C ALA A 126 2.63 -12.51 -5.45
N ALA A 127 3.77 -12.65 -4.79
CA ALA A 127 4.75 -13.66 -5.13
C ALA A 127 4.06 -15.04 -5.12
N PRO A 128 4.28 -15.91 -6.12
CA PRO A 128 3.78 -17.27 -6.03
C PRO A 128 4.40 -17.92 -4.79
N ALA A 129 3.56 -18.31 -3.84
CA ALA A 129 4.01 -19.14 -2.74
C ALA A 129 4.62 -20.41 -3.36
N THR A 130 5.93 -20.57 -3.28
CA THR A 130 6.58 -21.84 -3.57
C THR A 130 6.08 -22.81 -2.50
N THR A 131 5.03 -23.54 -2.82
CA THR A 131 4.69 -24.78 -2.14
C THR A 131 5.86 -25.71 -2.38
N THR A 132 6.84 -25.69 -1.48
CA THR A 132 7.83 -26.76 -1.40
C THR A 132 7.05 -28.00 -0.98
N THR A 133 6.49 -28.70 -1.96
CA THR A 133 6.05 -30.08 -1.79
C THR A 133 7.31 -30.91 -1.64
N THR A 134 7.86 -30.92 -0.42
CA THR A 134 8.80 -31.97 -0.03
C THR A 134 7.97 -33.24 0.09
N ALA A 135 7.98 -34.06 -0.95
CA ALA A 135 7.50 -35.43 -0.85
C ALA A 135 8.38 -36.16 0.18
N GLY A 136 7.82 -36.45 1.36
CA GLY A 136 8.49 -37.30 2.34
C GLY A 136 8.06 -37.12 3.78
N ALA A 137 7.34 -38.13 4.27
CA ALA A 137 7.21 -38.59 5.66
C ALA A 137 6.15 -37.93 6.57
N THR A 138 5.24 -38.81 6.97
CA THR A 138 4.24 -38.72 8.04
C THR A 138 4.84 -38.20 9.35
N SER A 139 4.13 -37.30 10.05
CA SER A 139 3.87 -37.38 11.48
C SER A 139 2.99 -36.22 11.94
N SER A 140 1.90 -36.64 12.57
CA SER A 140 0.89 -35.92 13.32
C SER A 140 1.41 -34.75 14.17
N GLY A 141 0.68 -33.63 14.13
CA GLY A 141 0.52 -32.76 15.29
C GLY A 141 0.87 -31.29 15.07
N GLY A 142 -0.14 -30.43 15.26
CA GLY A 142 0.05 -29.13 15.87
C GLY A 142 -0.12 -27.91 14.96
N GLY A 143 -0.86 -26.93 15.49
CA GLY A 143 -0.58 -25.52 15.25
C GLY A 143 -1.41 -24.86 14.16
N ARG A 144 -2.54 -24.27 14.56
CA ARG A 144 -3.23 -23.21 13.80
C ARG A 144 -2.25 -22.05 13.51
N PRO A 145 -2.32 -21.44 12.33
CA PRO A 145 -2.08 -20.01 12.21
C PRO A 145 -3.36 -19.32 11.72
N GLY A 146 -3.64 -18.18 12.33
CA GLY A 146 -4.82 -17.37 12.10
C GLY A 146 -4.97 -16.97 10.63
N ALA A 147 -6.07 -17.43 10.02
CA ALA A 147 -6.61 -16.83 8.82
C ALA A 147 -7.36 -15.56 9.23
N LEU A 148 -6.85 -14.41 8.80
CA LEU A 148 -7.58 -13.16 8.79
C LEU A 148 -8.79 -13.35 7.84
N PRO A 149 -10.02 -13.03 8.26
CA PRO A 149 -11.19 -13.28 7.44
C PRO A 149 -11.13 -12.46 6.15
N ALA A 150 -11.34 -13.14 5.02
CA ALA A 150 -11.71 -12.47 3.78
C ALA A 150 -12.98 -11.66 4.04
N MET A 151 -12.86 -10.34 3.95
CA MET A 151 -13.99 -9.43 3.89
C MET A 151 -14.81 -9.84 2.67
N VAL A 152 -15.90 -10.58 2.89
CA VAL A 152 -16.86 -10.89 1.84
C VAL A 152 -17.48 -9.57 1.42
N ALA A 153 -17.12 -9.10 0.22
CA ALA A 153 -17.79 -8.00 -0.41
C ALA A 153 -19.20 -8.48 -0.75
N GLY A 154 -20.20 -7.84 -0.13
CA GLY A 154 -21.58 -7.98 -0.52
C GLY A 154 -21.75 -7.52 -1.97
N GLY A 155 -22.04 -8.47 -2.86
CA GLY A 155 -22.61 -8.19 -4.16
C GLY A 155 -24.10 -7.93 -3.97
N GLY A 156 -24.44 -6.68 -3.68
CA GLY A 156 -25.77 -6.15 -3.93
C GLY A 156 -25.80 -5.65 -5.36
N GLU A 157 -26.15 -6.52 -6.30
CA GLU A 157 -26.65 -6.11 -7.61
C GLU A 157 -28.00 -6.80 -7.82
N ASP A 158 -29.01 -6.05 -7.38
CA ASP A 158 -30.35 -6.04 -7.95
C ASP A 158 -30.23 -5.89 -9.48
N GLN A 159 -30.49 -6.97 -10.21
CA GLN A 159 -31.11 -6.91 -11.53
C GLN A 159 -31.76 -8.25 -11.87
N VAL A 160 -32.96 -8.45 -11.35
CA VAL A 160 -33.91 -9.44 -11.86
C VAL A 160 -34.78 -8.77 -12.92
N ALA A 161 -34.36 -8.88 -14.18
CA ALA A 161 -35.21 -8.60 -15.32
C ALA A 161 -36.12 -9.82 -15.64
N SER A 162 -37.32 -9.50 -16.13
CA SER A 162 -38.44 -10.37 -16.53
C SER A 162 -39.24 -10.91 -15.33
N LEU A 163 -40.56 -10.66 -15.25
CA LEU A 163 -41.59 -11.29 -16.08
C LEU A 163 -42.92 -10.50 -16.13
N ALA A 164 -43.62 -10.66 -17.26
CA ALA A 164 -45.07 -10.58 -17.51
C ALA A 164 -45.68 -9.23 -18.01
N PRO A 165 -46.84 -9.27 -18.71
CA PRO A 165 -47.14 -10.06 -19.90
C PRO A 165 -47.75 -9.24 -21.06
N GLU A 166 -47.70 -9.84 -22.24
CA GLU A 166 -48.44 -9.52 -23.45
C GLU A 166 -49.95 -9.33 -23.22
N ALA A 167 -50.53 -8.24 -23.74
CA ALA A 167 -51.86 -8.18 -24.37
C ALA A 167 -52.15 -6.74 -24.85
N LYS A 168 -52.24 -6.57 -26.17
CA LYS A 168 -52.87 -5.41 -26.83
C LYS A 168 -54.26 -5.83 -27.34
N PRO A 169 -55.20 -4.87 -27.49
CA PRO A 169 -56.59 -5.13 -27.85
C PRO A 169 -56.76 -5.66 -29.27
#